data_AF-A0A971SI79-F1
#
_entry.id   AF-A0A971SI79-F1
#
_cell.length_a   1.000
_cell.length_b   1.000
_cell.length_c   1.000
_cell.angle_alpha   90.00
_cell.angle_beta   90.00
_cell.angle_gamma   90.00
#
_symmetry.space_group_name_H-M   'P 1'
#
loop_
_entity.id
_entity.type
_entity.pdbx_description
1 polymer ?
#
loop_
_entity_poly.entity_id
_entity_poly.type
_entity_poly.pdbx_seq_one_letter_code
_entity_poly.pdbx_strand_id
1 'polypeptide(L)' 'MNLVPMVVEQTNRGERAYDIFSRLLKERIIFIGGPIDDHMANLVVAQLIYLESEDPEIDISVYINSPG' A
#
# COMPACT_ATOMS: atom_id res chain seq x y z
N MET A 1 -3.70 -11.21 16.35
CA MET A 1 -4.14 -10.71 15.03
C MET A 1 -4.79 -9.36 15.24
N ASN A 2 -4.10 -8.27 14.91
CA ASN A 2 -4.77 -6.97 14.79
C ASN A 2 -5.50 -6.98 13.45
N LEU A 3 -6.82 -6.90 13.49
CA LEU A 3 -7.64 -6.80 12.28
C LEU A 3 -7.29 -5.50 11.58
N VAL A 4 -6.78 -5.61 10.34
CA VAL A 4 -6.63 -4.46 9.45
C VAL A 4 -8.05 -4.03 9.03
N PRO A 5 -8.43 -2.77 9.21
CA PRO A 5 -9.76 -2.28 8.80
C PRO A 5 -9.99 -2.49 7.30
N MET A 6 -11.22 -2.89 6.96
CA MET A 6 -11.68 -3.04 5.58
C MET A 6 -12.46 -1.80 5.16
N VAL A 7 -12.26 -1.36 3.92
CA VAL A 7 -12.96 -0.26 3.26
C VAL A 7 -13.78 -0.82 2.09
N VAL A 8 -15.03 -0.39 1.98
CA VAL A 8 -15.93 -0.77 0.88
C VAL A 8 -16.00 0.38 -0.13
N GLU A 9 -15.64 0.12 -1.37
CA GLU A 9 -15.76 1.04 -2.49
C GLU A 9 -16.98 0.66 -3.35
N GLN A 10 -17.93 1.59 -3.52
CA GLN A 10 -19.05 1.39 -4.43
C GLN A 10 -18.60 1.72 -5.86
N THR A 11 -18.74 0.74 -6.75
CA THR A 11 -18.50 0.90 -8.19
C THR A 11 -19.80 0.72 -8.95
N ASN A 12 -19.86 1.20 -10.20
CA ASN A 12 -21.04 1.01 -11.08
C ASN A 12 -21.39 -0.48 -11.34
N ARG A 13 -20.51 -1.42 -10.96
CA ARG A 13 -20.69 -2.88 -11.09
C ARG A 13 -20.91 -3.59 -9.75
N GLY A 14 -21.02 -2.87 -8.64
CA GLY A 14 -21.22 -3.42 -7.29
C GLY A 14 -20.20 -2.93 -6.26
N GLU A 15 -20.19 -3.57 -5.09
CA GLU A 15 -19.30 -3.25 -3.97
C GLU A 15 -18.00 -4.07 -4.05
N ARG A 16 -16.86 -3.40 -3.85
CA ARG A 16 -15.56 -4.07 -3.72
C ARG A 16 -14.92 -3.70 -2.39
N ALA A 17 -14.61 -4.72 -1.59
CA ALA A 17 -13.97 -4.56 -0.30
C ALA A 17 -12.45 -4.72 -0.43
N TYR A 18 -11.71 -3.77 0.14
CA TYR A 18 -10.26 -3.77 0.22
C TYR A 18 -9.84 -3.57 1.67
N ASP A 19 -8.70 -4.13 2.08
CA ASP A 19 -8.09 -3.64 3.32
C ASP A 19 -7.57 -2.21 3.10
N ILE A 20 -7.42 -1.45 4.19
CA ILE A 20 -7.02 -0.05 4.11
C ILE A 20 -5.67 0.14 3.40
N PHE A 21 -4.71 -0.79 3.54
CA PHE A 21 -3.40 -0.68 2.88
C PHE A 21 -3.51 -0.91 1.38
N SER A 22 -4.30 -1.89 0.94
CA SER A 22 -4.60 -2.10 -0.48
C SER A 22 -5.28 -0.86 -1.11
N ARG A 23 -6.15 -0.19 -0.35
CA ARG A 23 -6.78 1.05 -0.82
C ARG A 23 -5.80 2.21 -0.96
N LEU A 24 -4.84 2.33 -0.04
CA LEU A 24 -3.77 3.33 -0.09
C LEU A 24 -2.78 3.06 -1.23
N LEU A 25 -2.41 1.79 -1.45
CA LEU A 25 -1.53 1.42 -2.56
C LEU A 25 -2.14 1.78 -3.91
N LYS A 26 -3.46 1.64 -4.08
CA LYS A 26 -4.19 2.11 -5.27
C LYS A 26 -4.09 3.63 -5.48
N GLU A 27 -3.88 4.40 -4.41
CA GLU A 27 -3.59 5.84 -4.45
C GLU A 27 -2.09 6.15 -4.52
N ARG A 28 -1.25 5.13 -4.80
CA ARG A 28 0.22 5.23 -4.86
C ARG A 28 0.86 5.66 -3.54
N ILE A 29 0.23 5.25 -2.43
CA ILE A 29 0.72 5.49 -1.07
C ILE A 29 1.32 4.20 -0.51
N ILE A 30 2.61 4.24 -0.17
CA ILE A 30 3.32 3.17 0.54
C ILE A 30 3.49 3.58 2.01
N PHE A 31 3.09 2.71 2.93
CA PHE A 31 3.25 2.92 4.36
C PHE A 31 4.29 1.96 4.94
N ILE A 32 5.34 2.49 5.55
CA ILE A 32 6.39 1.73 6.23
C ILE A 32 6.16 1.89 7.74
N GLY A 33 5.61 0.86 8.36
CA GLY A 33 5.29 0.86 9.79
C GLY A 33 6.05 -0.22 10.54
N GLY A 34 6.76 0.16 11.61
CA GLY A 34 7.53 -0.77 12.44
C GLY A 34 8.98 -0.96 11.96
N PRO A 35 9.71 -1.93 12.55
CA PRO A 35 11.13 -2.15 12.24
C PRO A 35 11.38 -2.51 10.78
N ILE A 36 12.52 -2.11 10.24
CA ILE A 36 12.92 -2.46 8.88
C ILE A 36 13.77 -3.72 8.94
N ASP A 37 13.16 -4.85 8.56
CA ASP A 37 13.84 -6.11 8.32
C ASP A 37 13.83 -6.47 6.82
N ASP A 38 14.52 -7.55 6.46
CA ASP A 38 14.62 -8.02 5.07
C ASP A 38 13.25 -8.31 4.45
N HIS A 39 12.28 -8.76 5.27
CA HIS A 39 10.93 -9.05 4.80
C HIS A 39 10.17 -7.76 4.47
N MET A 40 10.20 -6.77 5.37
CA MET A 40 9.64 -5.44 5.15
C MET A 40 10.26 -4.77 3.92
N ALA A 41 11.59 -4.81 3.81
CA ALA A 41 12.31 -4.25 2.67
C ALA A 41 11.86 -4.87 1.35
N ASN A 42 11.75 -6.21 1.28
CA ASN A 42 11.27 -6.91 0.09
C ASN A 42 9.83 -6.52 -0.28
N LEU A 43 8.94 -6.34 0.70
CA LEU A 43 7.57 -5.89 0.45
C LEU A 43 7.53 -4.47 -0.14
N VAL A 44 8.31 -3.54 0.42
CA VAL A 44 8.39 -2.16 -0.08
C VAL A 44 8.94 -2.13 -1.50
N VAL A 45 10.00 -2.90 -1.79
CA VAL A 45 10.57 -3.00 -3.14
C VAL A 45 9.54 -3.54 -4.14
N ALA A 46 8.79 -4.58 -3.77
CA ALA A 46 7.73 -5.12 -4.63
C ALA A 46 6.62 -4.08 -4.92
N GLN A 47 6.23 -3.30 -3.91
CA GLN A 47 5.23 -2.23 -4.07
C GLN A 47 5.74 -1.10 -4.98
N LEU A 48 7.01 -0.71 -4.87
CA LEU A 48 7.62 0.30 -5.74
C LEU A 48 7.63 -0.16 -7.21
N ILE A 49 8.09 -1.38 -7.48
CA ILE A 49 8.12 -1.95 -8.84
C ILE A 49 6.71 -2.05 -9.41
N TYR A 50 5.74 -2.46 -8.58
CA TYR A 50 4.34 -2.51 -8.99
C TYR A 50 3.81 -1.14 -9.42
N LEU A 51 4.02 -0.10 -8.61
CA LEU A 51 3.54 1.26 -8.91
C LEU A 51 4.26 1.89 -10.11
N GLU A 52 5.56 1.63 -10.26
CA GLU A 52 6.35 2.05 -11.43
C GLU A 52 5.83 1.39 -12.71
N SER A 53 5.44 0.11 -12.65
CA SER A 53 4.88 -0.60 -13.81
C SER A 53 3.48 -0.15 -14.22
N GLU A 54 2.69 0.38 -13.28
CA GLU A 54 1.35 0.92 -13.56
C GLU A 54 1.44 2.28 -14.26
N ASP A 55 2.25 3.19 -13.72
CA ASP A 55 2.52 4.50 -14.32
C ASP A 55 3.83 5.07 -13.74
N PRO A 56 4.93 5.16 -14.53
CA PRO A 56 6.20 5.68 -14.04
C PRO A 56 6.24 7.21 -13.93
N GLU A 57 5.29 7.93 -14.53
CA GLU A 57 5.27 9.41 -14.54
C GLU A 57 4.54 10.00 -13.33
N ILE A 58 3.79 9.18 -12.58
CA ILE A 58 3.06 9.63 -11.39
C ILE A 58 3.90 9.37 -10.13
N ASP A 59 4.01 10.39 -9.29
CA ASP A 59 4.73 10.31 -8.02
C ASP A 59 4.19 9.20 -7.09
N ILE A 60 5.08 8.70 -6.24
CA ILE A 60 4.77 7.75 -5.17
C ILE A 60 4.95 8.46 -3.84
N SER A 61 3.93 8.42 -2.98
CA SER A 61 4.01 8.98 -1.63
C SER A 61 4.40 7.90 -0.62
N VAL A 62 5.54 8.09 0.05
CA VAL A 62 6.03 7.15 1.07
C VAL A 62 5.89 7.78 2.45
N TYR A 63 5.10 7.14 3.32
CA TYR A 63 4.93 7.53 4.72
C TYR A 63 5.68 6.58 5.63
N ILE A 64 6.62 7.11 6.41
CA ILE A 64 7.53 6.31 7.23
C ILE A 64 7.26 6.56 8.70
N ASN A 65 6.93 5.49 9.42
CA ASN A 65 6.85 5.43 10.88
C ASN A 65 7.60 4.18 11.36
N SER A 66 8.92 4.27 11.37
CA SER A 66 9.81 3.17 11.71
C SER A 66 10.81 3.59 12.81
N PRO A 67 11.08 2.72 13.80
CA PRO A 67 12.14 2.94 14.78
C PRO A 67 13.55 2.61 14.25
N GLY A 68 13.68 2.19 12.99
CA GLY A 68 14.88 1.55 12.45
C GLY A 68 14.62 0.08 12.17
#